data_AF-A0A2Z3GUA6-F1
#
_entry.id   AF-A0A2Z3GUA6-F1
#
_cell.length_a   1.000
_cell.length_b   1.000
_cell.length_c   1.000
_cell.angle_alpha   90.00
_cell.angle_beta   90.00
_cell.angle_gamma   90.00
#
_symmetry.space_group_name_H-M   'P 1'
#
loop_
_entity.id
_entity.type
_entity.pdbx_description
1 polymer ?
#
loop_
_entity_poly.entity_id
_entity_poly.type
_entity_poly.pdbx_seq_one_letter_code
_entity_poly.pdbx_strand_id
1 'polypeptide(L)'
;MVILRVFAHKESIMRVLAVATLTAALWLILPSHAALAQEKAVPKWEYAELSFRGSPARPAGKDKDGNEVPAVEGTLNLRWAAGTEEFAVKEWSELAEKLKLTIKKDSSPTSQRMQVLNGLGAAGWELLDRQVPTPGVAGRAGTPVTNMLFKRRVP
;
A
#
# COMPACT_ATOMS: atom_id res chain seq x y z
N MET A 1 -66.12 -26.80 -55.46
CA MET A 1 -65.95 -26.86 -53.98
C MET A 1 -64.45 -26.93 -53.63
N VAL A 2 -63.70 -25.86 -53.92
CA VAL A 2 -62.22 -25.77 -53.67
C VAL A 2 -61.84 -24.44 -52.99
N ILE A 3 -62.72 -23.43 -53.05
CA ILE A 3 -62.45 -22.06 -52.58
C ILE A 3 -62.55 -21.94 -51.04
N LEU A 4 -63.27 -22.83 -50.37
CA LEU A 4 -63.45 -22.81 -48.90
C LEU A 4 -62.25 -23.33 -48.09
N ARG A 5 -61.30 -24.05 -48.70
CA ARG A 5 -60.09 -24.53 -47.99
C ARG A 5 -58.97 -23.49 -47.91
N VAL A 6 -58.98 -22.48 -48.78
CA VAL A 6 -57.91 -21.45 -48.82
C VAL A 6 -58.07 -20.41 -47.71
N PHE A 7 -59.31 -20.12 -47.28
CA PHE A 7 -59.57 -19.15 -46.22
C PHE A 7 -59.15 -19.64 -44.82
N ALA A 8 -59.40 -20.92 -44.50
CA ALA A 8 -59.01 -21.50 -43.21
C ALA A 8 -57.49 -21.53 -42.99
N HIS A 9 -56.71 -21.65 -44.07
CA HIS A 9 -55.24 -21.68 -43.98
C HIS A 9 -54.65 -20.29 -43.69
N LYS A 10 -55.25 -19.21 -44.25
CA LYS A 10 -54.81 -17.83 -44.02
C LYS A 10 -55.00 -17.37 -42.58
N GLU A 11 -56.10 -17.76 -41.92
CA GLU A 11 -56.32 -17.43 -40.51
C GLU A 11 -55.33 -18.14 -39.59
N SER A 12 -54.99 -19.40 -39.88
CA SER A 12 -53.99 -20.13 -39.10
C SER A 12 -52.59 -19.51 -39.23
N ILE A 13 -52.23 -19.01 -40.41
CA ILE A 13 -50.93 -18.35 -40.65
C ILE A 13 -50.86 -17.01 -39.91
N MET A 14 -51.92 -16.20 -39.92
CA MET A 14 -51.94 -14.90 -39.21
C MET A 14 -51.85 -15.05 -37.69
N ARG A 15 -52.48 -16.08 -37.11
CA ARG A 15 -52.40 -16.34 -35.66
C ARG A 15 -50.99 -16.79 -35.23
N VAL A 16 -50.33 -17.62 -36.03
CA VAL A 16 -48.95 -18.07 -35.73
C VAL A 16 -47.96 -16.90 -35.83
N LEU A 17 -48.12 -16.02 -36.81
CA LEU A 17 -47.30 -14.80 -36.94
C LEU A 17 -47.51 -13.84 -35.76
N ALA A 18 -48.75 -13.64 -35.32
CA ALA A 18 -49.06 -12.77 -34.18
C ALA A 18 -48.48 -13.30 -32.85
N VAL A 19 -48.50 -14.62 -32.64
CA VAL A 19 -47.90 -15.24 -31.45
C VAL A 19 -46.37 -15.12 -31.50
N ALA A 20 -45.75 -15.36 -32.66
CA ALA A 20 -44.32 -15.27 -32.83
C ALA A 20 -43.77 -13.85 -32.56
N THR A 21 -44.46 -12.81 -33.03
CA THR A 21 -44.06 -11.41 -32.78
C THR A 21 -44.24 -11.01 -31.33
N LEU A 22 -45.28 -11.50 -30.64
CA LEU A 22 -45.48 -11.26 -29.22
C LEU A 22 -44.40 -11.92 -28.36
N THR A 23 -43.98 -13.15 -28.70
CA THR A 23 -42.84 -13.80 -28.02
C THR A 23 -41.53 -13.06 -28.27
N ALA A 24 -41.27 -12.59 -29.49
CA ALA A 24 -40.04 -11.83 -29.78
C ALA A 24 -40.01 -10.47 -29.05
N ALA A 25 -41.13 -9.79 -28.94
CA ALA A 25 -41.24 -8.54 -28.18
C ALA A 25 -41.06 -8.76 -26.67
N LEU A 26 -41.51 -9.90 -26.14
CA LEU A 26 -41.36 -10.25 -24.72
C LEU A 26 -39.89 -10.50 -24.34
N TRP A 27 -39.07 -11.02 -25.26
CA TRP A 27 -37.63 -11.19 -25.05
C TRP A 27 -36.84 -9.87 -25.04
N LEU A 28 -37.34 -8.82 -25.72
CA LEU A 28 -36.72 -7.49 -25.75
C LEU A 28 -37.04 -6.61 -24.53
N ILE A 29 -38.08 -6.97 -23.77
CA ILE A 29 -38.52 -6.21 -22.59
C ILE A 29 -37.95 -6.79 -21.29
N LEU A 30 -37.32 -7.98 -21.33
CA LEU A 30 -36.63 -8.52 -20.17
C LEU A 30 -35.47 -7.60 -19.79
N PRO A 31 -35.54 -6.90 -18.65
CA PRO A 31 -34.45 -6.06 -18.22
C PRO A 31 -33.27 -6.99 -17.93
N SER A 32 -32.17 -6.81 -18.65
CA SER A 32 -30.90 -7.49 -18.43
C SER A 32 -30.34 -7.10 -17.06
N HIS A 33 -30.89 -7.69 -15.99
CA HIS A 33 -30.38 -7.62 -14.62
C HIS A 33 -29.16 -8.54 -14.46
N ALA A 34 -28.22 -8.44 -15.39
CA ALA A 34 -26.91 -9.03 -15.28
C ALA A 34 -25.87 -7.93 -15.02
N ALA A 35 -26.20 -6.97 -14.16
CA ALA A 35 -25.18 -6.31 -13.37
C ALA A 35 -24.81 -7.32 -12.28
N LEU A 36 -23.86 -8.22 -12.58
CA LEU A 36 -23.14 -8.95 -11.55
C LEU A 36 -22.74 -7.89 -10.52
N ALA A 37 -23.33 -7.97 -9.33
CA ALA A 37 -22.92 -7.14 -8.22
C ALA A 37 -21.43 -7.45 -8.03
N GLN A 38 -20.56 -6.56 -8.52
CA GLN A 38 -19.17 -6.56 -8.11
C GLN A 38 -19.24 -6.41 -6.61
N GLU A 39 -19.06 -7.51 -5.88
CA GLU A 39 -18.75 -7.48 -4.47
C GLU A 39 -17.62 -6.47 -4.34
N LYS A 40 -17.93 -5.30 -3.77
CA LYS A 40 -16.92 -4.30 -3.47
C LYS A 40 -15.98 -4.98 -2.47
N ALA A 41 -14.87 -5.52 -2.97
CA ALA A 41 -13.86 -6.16 -2.16
C ALA A 41 -13.53 -5.17 -1.02
N VAL A 42 -13.71 -5.63 0.22
CA VAL A 42 -13.41 -4.82 1.39
C VAL A 42 -11.93 -4.43 1.27
N PRO A 43 -11.59 -3.14 1.30
CA PRO A 43 -10.22 -2.71 1.09
C PRO A 43 -9.32 -3.35 2.14
N LYS A 44 -8.39 -4.20 1.69
CA LYS A 44 -7.39 -4.84 2.55
C LYS A 44 -6.28 -3.84 2.79
N TRP A 45 -5.93 -3.66 4.05
CA TRP A 45 -4.84 -2.77 4.47
C TRP A 45 -3.63 -3.60 4.86
N GLU A 46 -2.46 -3.11 4.48
CA GLU A 46 -1.17 -3.61 4.94
C GLU A 46 -0.52 -2.53 5.79
N TYR A 47 0.14 -2.94 6.87
CA TYR A 47 0.82 -2.06 7.80
C TYR A 47 2.32 -2.34 7.79
N ALA A 48 3.10 -1.28 7.97
CA ALA A 48 4.54 -1.39 8.12
C ALA A 48 5.05 -0.48 9.23
N GLU A 49 6.11 -0.91 9.91
CA GLU A 49 6.81 -0.12 10.92
C GLU A 49 8.24 0.15 10.44
N LEU A 50 8.64 1.42 10.52
CA LEU A 50 10.03 1.84 10.39
C LEU A 50 10.51 2.34 11.75
N SER A 51 11.42 1.60 12.36
CA SER A 51 12.13 2.01 13.58
C SER A 51 13.54 2.45 13.21
N PHE A 52 13.99 3.60 13.70
CA PHE A 52 15.40 3.97 13.55
C PHE A 52 15.98 4.63 14.80
N ARG A 53 17.28 4.38 15.00
CA ARG A 53 18.04 4.83 16.17
C ARG A 53 19.42 5.29 15.73
N GLY A 54 19.76 6.53 16.06
CA GLY A 54 21.09 7.10 15.86
C GLY A 54 21.86 7.13 17.17
N SER A 55 23.09 6.64 17.18
CA SER A 55 24.06 6.87 18.24
C SER A 55 24.95 8.05 17.83
N PRO A 56 25.14 9.05 18.70
CA PRO A 56 26.01 10.18 18.38
C PRO A 56 27.46 9.73 18.29
N ALA A 57 28.23 10.39 17.42
CA ALA A 57 29.68 10.24 17.41
C ALA A 57 30.28 10.85 18.70
N ARG A 58 31.34 10.23 19.20
CA ARG A 58 32.14 10.73 20.32
C ARG A 58 33.56 10.97 19.85
N PRO A 59 34.12 12.19 20.00
CA PRO A 59 35.52 12.42 19.66
C PRO A 59 36.45 11.65 20.61
N ALA A 60 37.70 11.47 20.19
CA ALA A 60 38.75 10.98 21.09
C ALA A 60 38.98 12.00 22.20
N GLY A 61 39.33 11.53 23.40
CA GLY A 61 39.54 12.40 24.56
C GLY A 61 40.17 11.67 25.73
N LYS A 62 40.12 12.30 26.91
CA LYS A 62 40.50 11.66 28.17
C LYS A 62 39.28 11.54 29.08
N ASP A 63 39.17 10.44 29.80
CA ASP A 63 38.16 10.29 30.83
C ASP A 63 38.53 11.10 32.09
N LYS A 64 37.67 11.03 33.13
CA LYS A 64 37.89 11.73 34.41
C LYS A 64 39.13 11.24 35.17
N ASP A 65 39.60 10.04 34.86
CA ASP A 65 40.74 9.39 35.48
C ASP A 65 42.03 9.59 34.66
N GLY A 66 41.95 10.32 33.54
CA GLY A 66 43.07 10.65 32.68
C GLY A 66 43.42 9.59 31.63
N ASN A 67 42.63 8.51 31.53
CA ASN A 67 42.82 7.47 30.53
C ASN A 67 42.37 7.96 29.16
N GLU A 68 43.06 7.51 28.10
CA GLU A 68 42.66 7.80 26.73
C GLU A 68 41.38 7.05 26.36
N VAL A 69 40.43 7.80 25.84
CA VAL A 69 39.15 7.31 25.33
C VAL A 69 39.17 7.43 23.81
N PRO A 70 39.03 6.33 23.07
CA PRO A 70 39.04 6.37 21.61
C PRO A 70 37.79 7.08 21.07
N ALA A 71 37.95 7.66 19.88
CA ALA A 71 36.83 8.17 19.11
C ALA A 71 35.87 7.03 18.75
N VAL A 72 34.57 7.32 18.81
CA VAL A 72 33.51 6.41 18.41
C VAL A 72 32.73 7.09 17.30
N GLU A 73 32.65 6.43 16.14
CA GLU A 73 31.84 6.93 15.04
C GLU A 73 30.35 6.83 15.37
N GLY A 74 29.56 7.78 14.85
CA GLY A 74 28.12 7.73 14.99
C GLY A 74 27.55 6.56 14.18
N THR A 75 26.60 5.84 14.76
CA THR A 75 25.97 4.69 14.08
C THR A 75 24.50 4.94 13.89
N LEU A 76 23.97 4.64 12.71
CA LEU A 76 22.54 4.59 12.46
C LEU A 76 22.11 3.12 12.33
N ASN A 77 20.99 2.77 12.97
CA ASN A 77 20.34 1.48 12.80
C ASN A 77 18.90 1.74 12.38
N LEU A 78 18.49 1.16 11.26
CA LEU A 78 17.13 1.21 10.75
C LEU A 78 16.58 -0.20 10.69
N ARG A 79 15.31 -0.37 11.04
CA ARG A 79 14.57 -1.62 10.96
C ARG A 79 13.25 -1.34 10.25
N TRP A 80 12.99 -2.12 9.20
CA TRP A 80 11.73 -2.12 8.47
C TRP A 80 11.03 -3.45 8.72
N ALA A 81 9.74 -3.39 9.07
CA ALA A 81 8.89 -4.56 9.24
C ALA A 81 7.56 -4.32 8.51
N ALA A 82 7.26 -5.12 7.49
CA ALA A 82 6.02 -5.04 6.70
C ALA A 82 5.51 -6.45 6.40
N GLY A 83 4.34 -6.81 6.92
CA GLY A 83 3.77 -8.14 6.73
C GLY A 83 4.72 -9.26 7.17
N THR A 84 5.25 -10.02 6.21
CA THR A 84 6.23 -11.10 6.43
C THR A 84 7.68 -10.69 6.20
N GLU A 85 7.93 -9.47 5.70
CA GLU A 85 9.27 -8.97 5.41
C GLU A 85 9.77 -8.13 6.58
N GLU A 86 10.87 -8.57 7.18
CA GLU A 86 11.59 -7.81 8.21
C GLU A 86 13.08 -7.79 7.88
N PHE A 87 13.68 -6.60 7.94
CA PHE A 87 15.12 -6.46 7.80
C PHE A 87 15.66 -5.22 8.52
N ALA A 88 16.94 -5.27 8.85
CA ALA A 88 17.68 -4.17 9.46
C ALA A 88 18.86 -3.77 8.57
N VAL A 89 19.12 -2.46 8.51
CA VAL A 89 20.17 -1.84 7.70
C VAL A 89 20.80 -0.68 8.47
N LYS A 90 21.98 -0.23 8.05
CA LYS A 90 22.73 0.84 8.75
C LYS A 90 22.62 2.19 8.07
N GLU A 91 22.19 2.21 6.81
CA GLU A 91 22.08 3.43 6.03
C GLU A 91 20.72 3.59 5.34
N TRP A 92 20.34 4.84 5.07
CA TRP A 92 19.12 5.14 4.31
C TRP A 92 19.21 4.70 2.85
N SER A 93 20.41 4.68 2.27
CA SER A 93 20.74 4.12 0.96
C SER A 93 20.43 2.63 0.87
N GLU A 94 20.94 1.84 1.82
CA GLU A 94 20.67 0.41 1.93
C GLU A 94 19.17 0.12 2.11
N LEU A 95 18.49 0.93 2.92
CA LEU A 95 17.03 0.84 3.08
C LEU A 95 16.31 1.08 1.75
N ALA A 96 16.70 2.11 1.01
CA ALA A 96 16.12 2.41 -0.30
C ALA A 96 16.33 1.25 -1.28
N GLU A 97 17.51 0.65 -1.31
CA GLU A 97 17.82 -0.49 -2.18
C GLU A 97 16.95 -1.71 -1.86
N LYS A 98 16.81 -2.05 -0.57
CA LYS A 98 15.93 -3.16 -0.12
C LYS A 98 14.46 -2.92 -0.48
N LEU A 99 14.00 -1.68 -0.35
CA LEU A 99 12.64 -1.26 -0.71
C LEU A 99 12.47 -0.96 -2.21
N LYS A 100 13.53 -1.09 -3.02
CA LYS A 100 13.56 -0.78 -4.47
C LYS A 100 13.13 0.67 -4.78
N LEU A 101 13.49 1.61 -3.91
CA LEU A 101 13.25 3.04 -4.06
C LEU A 101 14.42 3.73 -4.76
N THR A 102 14.14 4.74 -5.57
CA THR A 102 15.18 5.54 -6.24
C THR A 102 15.56 6.73 -5.37
N ILE A 103 16.83 6.81 -4.96
CA ILE A 103 17.39 7.94 -4.23
C ILE A 103 18.77 8.36 -4.79
N LYS A 104 19.20 9.58 -4.48
CA LYS A 104 20.56 10.07 -4.73
C LYS A 104 21.51 9.61 -3.63
N LYS A 105 22.43 8.68 -3.95
CA LYS A 105 23.38 8.08 -2.99
C LYS A 105 24.34 9.10 -2.37
N ASP A 106 24.81 10.09 -3.13
CA ASP A 106 25.79 11.08 -2.65
C ASP A 106 25.16 12.25 -1.86
N SER A 107 23.90 12.11 -1.44
CA SER A 107 23.21 13.15 -0.67
C SER A 107 23.41 12.97 0.84
N SER A 108 23.21 14.04 1.61
CA SER A 108 23.32 13.97 3.08
C SER A 108 22.34 12.96 3.67
N PRO A 109 22.64 12.32 4.82
CA PRO A 109 21.74 11.33 5.43
C PRO A 109 20.32 11.86 5.68
N THR A 110 20.18 13.14 6.02
CA THR A 110 18.88 13.82 6.15
C THR A 110 18.14 13.89 4.81
N SER A 111 18.85 14.20 3.72
CA SER A 111 18.26 14.23 2.37
C SER A 111 17.87 12.84 1.90
N GLN A 112 18.72 11.84 2.10
CA GLN A 112 18.41 10.44 1.80
C GLN A 112 17.15 9.97 2.54
N ARG A 113 17.05 10.26 3.84
CA ARG A 113 15.85 9.99 4.64
C ARG A 113 14.60 10.60 4.01
N MET A 114 14.65 11.87 3.65
CA MET A 114 13.50 12.54 3.03
C MET A 114 13.12 11.90 1.69
N GLN A 115 14.10 11.51 0.87
CA GLN A 115 13.86 10.82 -0.38
C GLN A 115 13.25 9.42 -0.18
N VAL A 116 13.69 8.66 0.83
CA VAL A 116 13.07 7.38 1.19
C VAL A 116 11.62 7.57 1.61
N LEU A 117 11.32 8.55 2.47
CA LEU A 117 9.96 8.82 2.92
C LEU A 117 9.05 9.25 1.75
N ASN A 118 9.56 10.09 0.84
CA ASN A 118 8.84 10.46 -0.38
C ASN A 118 8.61 9.25 -1.30
N GLY A 119 9.60 8.37 -1.44
CA GLY A 119 9.50 7.13 -2.21
C GLY A 119 8.46 6.17 -1.64
N LEU A 120 8.38 6.04 -0.32
CA LEU A 120 7.32 5.29 0.35
C LEU A 120 5.94 5.87 0.03
N GLY A 121 5.78 7.19 0.09
CA GLY A 121 4.55 7.88 -0.31
C GLY A 121 4.16 7.61 -1.76
N ALA A 122 5.13 7.65 -2.68
CA ALA A 122 4.91 7.33 -4.09
C ALA A 122 4.53 5.85 -4.30
N ALA A 123 5.02 4.95 -3.46
CA ALA A 123 4.65 3.53 -3.43
C ALA A 123 3.30 3.26 -2.72
N GLY A 124 2.56 4.31 -2.33
CA GLY A 124 1.24 4.21 -1.72
C GLY A 124 1.24 3.99 -0.20
N TRP A 125 2.40 4.11 0.46
CA TRP A 125 2.48 4.09 1.92
C TRP A 125 2.13 5.45 2.51
N GLU A 126 1.17 5.45 3.43
CA GLU A 126 0.74 6.62 4.19
C GLU A 126 1.29 6.55 5.62
N LEU A 127 1.94 7.61 6.08
CA LEU A 127 2.38 7.73 7.46
C LEU A 127 1.17 7.95 8.38
N LEU A 128 0.99 7.07 9.36
CA LEU A 128 -0.10 7.12 10.35
C LEU A 128 0.32 7.78 11.65
N ASP A 129 1.41 7.28 12.22
CA ASP A 129 1.91 7.72 13.51
C ASP A 129 3.42 7.88 13.45
N ARG A 130 3.92 8.85 14.22
CA ARG A 130 5.33 9.11 14.40
C ARG A 130 5.58 9.32 15.87
N GLN A 131 6.13 8.30 16.51
CA GLN A 131 6.59 8.38 17.88
C GLN A 131 7.97 9.02 17.89
N VAL A 132 7.99 10.33 18.12
CA VAL A 132 9.24 11.05 18.42
C VAL A 132 9.47 10.94 19.91
N PRO A 133 10.57 10.33 20.37
CA PRO A 133 10.87 10.25 21.79
C PRO A 133 10.99 11.66 22.37
N THR A 134 10.21 11.93 23.41
CA THR A 134 10.18 13.22 24.09
C THR A 134 11.53 13.51 24.74
N PRO A 135 12.22 14.60 24.36
CA PRO A 135 13.43 15.02 25.06
C PRO A 135 13.08 15.41 26.50
N GLY A 136 13.70 14.78 27.51
CA GLY A 136 13.65 15.29 28.89
C GLY A 136 13.05 14.38 29.97
N VAL A 137 12.59 13.16 29.66
CA VAL A 137 12.29 12.17 30.72
C VAL A 137 13.62 11.55 31.18
N ALA A 138 14.28 12.25 32.10
CA ALA A 138 15.66 12.03 32.58
C ALA A 138 15.91 10.71 33.34
N GLY A 139 15.02 9.70 33.23
CA GLY A 139 15.12 8.44 33.96
C GLY A 139 15.45 7.20 33.13
N ARG A 140 15.42 7.28 31.79
CA ARG A 140 15.63 6.10 30.93
C ARG A 140 16.89 6.29 30.09
N ALA A 141 17.99 5.66 30.51
CA ALA A 141 19.32 5.71 29.88
C ALA A 141 19.40 4.97 28.52
N GLY A 142 18.39 5.11 27.67
CA GLY A 142 18.35 4.52 26.33
C GLY A 142 18.42 5.59 25.25
N THR A 143 19.31 5.44 24.27
CA THR A 143 19.31 6.29 23.07
C THR A 143 17.92 6.25 22.42
N PRO A 144 17.32 7.42 22.12
CA PRO A 144 15.96 7.51 21.61
C PRO A 144 15.76 6.71 20.32
N VAL A 145 14.72 5.87 20.30
CA VAL A 145 14.26 5.17 19.09
C VAL A 145 13.08 5.96 18.54
N THR A 146 13.13 6.30 17.25
CA THR A 146 11.97 6.87 16.55
C THR A 146 11.25 5.75 15.81
N ASN A 147 9.96 5.59 16.07
CA ASN A 147 9.10 4.65 15.35
C ASN A 147 8.13 5.42 14.45
N MET A 148 7.94 4.91 13.24
CA MET A 148 7.00 5.42 12.25
C MET A 148 6.11 4.28 11.78
N LEU A 149 4.80 4.44 11.92
CA LEU A 149 3.82 3.47 11.45
C LEU A 149 3.26 3.93 10.10
N PHE A 150 3.25 3.03 9.14
CA PHE A 150 2.71 3.24 7.79
C PHE A 150 1.55 2.29 7.51
N LYS A 151 0.66 2.69 6.61
CA LYS A 151 -0.33 1.80 6.00
C LYS A 151 -0.33 1.96 4.48
N ARG A 152 -0.73 0.93 3.74
CA ARG A 152 -1.09 1.05 2.32
C ARG A 152 -2.29 0.20 1.97
N ARG A 153 -2.97 0.54 0.88
CA ARG A 153 -4.02 -0.31 0.30
C ARG A 153 -3.36 -1.46 -0.46
N VAL A 154 -3.83 -2.67 -0.22
CA VAL A 154 -3.51 -3.84 -1.03
C VAL A 154 -4.61 -3.97 -2.09
N PRO A 155 -4.27 -4.05 -3.39
CA PRO A 155 -5.24 -4.26 -4.45
C PRO A 155 -5.93 -5.62 -4.35
#